data_AF-A0A8J6I6K1-F1
#
_entry.id   AF-A0A8J6I6K1-F1
#
_cell.length_a   1.000
_cell.length_b   1.000
_cell.length_c   1.000
_cell.angle_alpha   90.00
_cell.angle_beta   90.00
_cell.angle_gamma   90.00
#
_symmetry.space_group_name_H-M   'P 1'
#
loop_
_entity.id
_entity.type
_entity.pdbx_description
1 polymer ?
#
loop_
_entity_poly.entity_id
_entity_poly.type
_entity_poly.pdbx_seq_one_letter_code
_entity_poly.pdbx_strand_id
1 'polypeptide(L)'
;MPTVHAKLPDFPWDALAPYREKALAHPGGLIDLSIGRPVDPVPGTVQAALIAAADAHTYPQAIGSPELRAGLVDWVSSHCGAVDGFDVLPTVGSKEFVAWLPTLLGL
;
A
#
# COMPACT_ATOMS: atom_id res chain seq x y z
N MET A 1 0.10 -18.34 28.49
CA MET A 1 -0.05 -18.70 27.07
C MET A 1 0.74 -17.72 26.23
N PRO A 2 1.48 -18.15 25.19
CA PRO A 2 2.15 -17.20 24.30
C PRO A 2 1.11 -16.25 23.68
N THR A 3 1.44 -14.98 23.58
CA THR A 3 0.58 -13.98 22.96
C THR A 3 0.38 -14.32 21.48
N VAL A 4 -0.71 -13.85 20.87
CA VAL A 4 -0.98 -14.07 19.44
C VAL A 4 0.21 -13.58 18.58
N HIS A 5 0.83 -12.48 18.98
CA HIS A 5 2.02 -11.93 18.33
C HIS A 5 3.20 -12.91 18.29
N ALA A 6 3.47 -13.64 19.37
CA ALA A 6 4.59 -14.59 19.45
C ALA A 6 4.45 -15.82 18.53
N LYS A 7 3.32 -15.96 17.84
CA LYS A 7 3.08 -17.01 16.83
C LYS A 7 3.25 -16.51 15.38
N LEU A 8 3.39 -15.20 15.19
CA LEU A 8 3.58 -14.62 13.86
C LEU A 8 5.06 -14.70 13.47
N PRO A 9 5.38 -14.93 12.19
CA PRO A 9 6.75 -14.89 11.73
C PRO A 9 7.30 -13.45 11.81
N ASP A 10 8.61 -13.34 12.06
CA ASP A 10 9.34 -12.08 11.89
C ASP A 10 9.31 -11.62 10.43
N PHE A 11 9.64 -10.36 10.18
CA PHE A 11 9.65 -9.87 8.82
C PHE A 11 10.76 -10.53 7.99
N PRO A 12 10.49 -10.92 6.73
CA PRO A 12 11.47 -11.64 5.91
C PRO A 12 12.79 -10.91 5.67
N TRP A 13 12.78 -9.57 5.68
CA TRP A 13 13.99 -8.77 5.47
C TRP A 13 14.90 -8.72 6.71
N ASP A 14 14.40 -9.04 7.90
CA ASP A 14 15.25 -9.09 9.10
C ASP A 14 16.25 -10.25 8.98
N ALA A 15 15.85 -11.35 8.34
CA ALA A 15 16.74 -12.46 7.99
C ALA A 15 17.84 -12.07 6.99
N LEU A 16 17.73 -10.92 6.31
CA LEU A 16 18.72 -10.45 5.33
C LEU A 16 19.90 -9.68 5.95
N ALA A 17 19.85 -9.35 7.25
CA ALA A 17 20.87 -8.51 7.90
C ALA A 17 22.32 -9.03 7.73
N PRO A 18 22.63 -10.33 7.93
CA PRO A 18 24.01 -10.82 7.77
C PRO A 18 24.53 -10.71 6.33
N TYR A 19 23.63 -10.85 5.35
CA TYR A 19 23.98 -10.73 3.93
C TYR A 19 24.22 -9.27 3.54
N ARG A 20 23.47 -8.34 4.15
CA ARG A 20 23.69 -6.90 4.00
C ARG A 20 25.09 -6.50 4.48
N GLU A 21 25.49 -6.96 5.67
CA GLU A 21 26.82 -6.68 6.23
C GLU A 21 27.94 -7.15 5.30
N LYS A 22 27.81 -8.39 4.79
CA LYS A 22 28.78 -8.96 3.84
C LYS A 22 28.85 -8.15 2.53
N ALA A 23 27.71 -7.73 2.01
CA ALA A 23 27.64 -6.97 0.76
C ALA A 23 28.21 -5.54 0.92
N LEU A 24 28.03 -4.90 2.08
CA LEU A 24 28.60 -3.59 2.37
C LEU A 24 30.13 -3.59 2.43
N ALA A 25 30.75 -4.73 2.76
CA ALA A 25 32.20 -4.88 2.73
C ALA A 25 32.78 -4.91 1.29
N HIS A 26 31.94 -4.99 0.26
CA HIS A 26 32.39 -4.96 -1.13
C HIS A 26 32.80 -3.53 -1.55
N PRO A 27 33.92 -3.34 -2.26
CA PRO A 27 34.41 -2.00 -2.64
C PRO A 27 33.42 -1.16 -3.47
N GLY A 28 32.56 -1.82 -4.25
CA GLY A 28 31.52 -1.16 -5.04
C GLY A 28 30.23 -0.81 -4.27
N GLY A 29 30.17 -1.14 -2.97
CA GLY A 29 28.98 -0.97 -2.14
C GLY A 29 27.89 -2.01 -2.39
N LEU A 30 26.74 -1.79 -1.75
CA LEU A 30 25.57 -2.67 -1.78
C LEU A 30 24.56 -2.24 -2.85
N ILE A 31 24.09 -3.18 -3.66
CA ILE A 31 22.84 -3.05 -4.41
C ILE A 31 21.72 -3.61 -3.54
N ASP A 32 20.91 -2.72 -2.97
CA ASP A 32 19.90 -3.08 -1.98
C ASP A 32 18.58 -3.51 -2.62
N LEU A 33 18.40 -4.82 -2.78
CA LEU A 33 17.18 -5.45 -3.29
C LEU A 33 16.37 -6.15 -2.18
N SER A 34 16.63 -5.80 -0.91
CA SER A 34 16.05 -6.50 0.25
C SER A 34 14.57 -6.19 0.49
N ILE A 35 14.11 -5.01 0.03
CA ILE A 35 12.75 -4.52 0.27
C ILE A 35 12.17 -4.01 -1.05
N GLY A 36 10.99 -4.52 -1.42
CA GLY A 36 10.23 -4.10 -2.60
C GLY A 36 9.55 -2.73 -2.42
N ARG A 37 10.33 -1.68 -2.15
CA ARG A 37 9.85 -0.30 -2.13
C ARG A 37 10.23 0.39 -3.45
N PRO A 38 9.30 1.11 -4.10
CA PRO A 38 9.67 1.93 -5.26
C PRO A 38 10.66 3.02 -4.84
N VAL A 39 11.61 3.33 -5.73
CA VAL A 39 12.59 4.41 -5.53
C VAL A 39 12.31 5.62 -6.41
N ASP A 40 11.39 5.48 -7.36
CA ASP A 40 11.00 6.55 -8.26
C ASP A 40 10.27 7.68 -7.52
N PRO A 41 10.47 8.94 -7.94
CA PRO A 41 9.75 10.06 -7.35
C PRO A 41 8.25 9.94 -7.64
N VAL A 42 7.44 10.39 -6.67
CA VAL A 42 6.00 10.52 -6.87
C VAL A 42 5.73 11.49 -8.04
N PRO A 43 4.83 11.17 -8.99
CA PRO A 43 4.51 12.08 -10.09
C PRO A 43 4.09 13.47 -9.61
N GLY A 44 4.62 14.51 -10.25
CA GLY A 44 4.40 15.91 -9.82
C GLY A 44 2.93 16.32 -9.79
N THR A 45 2.11 15.76 -10.68
CA THR A 45 0.64 16.01 -10.71
C THR A 45 -0.05 15.52 -9.43
N VAL A 46 0.36 14.37 -8.90
CA VAL A 46 -0.16 13.82 -7.64
C VAL A 46 0.26 14.70 -6.46
N GLN A 47 1.53 15.11 -6.43
CA GLN A 47 2.03 16.02 -5.39
C GLN A 47 1.26 17.35 -5.40
N ALA A 48 1.05 17.94 -6.58
CA ALA A 48 0.31 19.20 -6.72
C ALA A 48 -1.15 19.08 -6.27
N ALA A 49 -1.84 18.00 -6.62
CA ALA A 49 -3.22 17.76 -6.18
C ALA A 49 -3.33 17.64 -4.64
N LEU A 50 -2.38 16.95 -4.01
CA LEU A 50 -2.33 16.84 -2.55
C LEU A 50 -2.09 18.20 -1.88
N ILE A 51 -1.16 19.00 -2.40
CA ILE A 51 -0.87 20.35 -1.90
C ILE A 51 -2.12 21.23 -1.99
N ALA A 52 -2.82 21.20 -3.12
CA ALA A 52 -4.03 21.98 -3.32
C ALA A 52 -5.17 21.57 -2.36
N ALA A 53 -5.20 20.31 -1.93
CA ALA A 53 -6.20 19.78 -1.02
C ALA A 53 -5.80 19.83 0.48
N ALA A 54 -4.64 20.40 0.81
CA ALA A 54 -4.06 20.31 2.15
C ALA A 54 -4.88 21.03 3.25
N ASP A 55 -5.70 22.01 2.88
CA ASP A 55 -6.57 22.78 3.79
C ASP A 55 -8.03 22.25 3.80
N ALA A 56 -8.19 20.93 3.82
CA ALA A 56 -9.50 20.29 3.89
C ALA A 56 -9.99 20.20 5.35
N HIS A 57 -11.19 20.72 5.63
CA HIS A 57 -11.71 20.89 7.01
C HIS A 57 -12.77 19.84 7.43
N THR A 58 -13.07 18.85 6.60
CA THR A 58 -14.18 17.91 6.83
C THR A 58 -13.73 16.48 7.08
N TYR A 59 -14.52 15.72 7.86
CA TYR A 59 -14.37 14.27 7.93
C TYR A 59 -14.76 13.62 6.59
N PRO A 60 -13.84 12.91 5.93
CA PRO A 60 -14.15 12.22 4.69
C PRO A 60 -15.14 11.09 4.94
N GLN A 61 -16.02 10.84 3.97
CA GLN A 61 -16.92 9.69 4.01
C GLN A 61 -16.13 8.40 3.77
N ALA A 62 -16.44 7.35 4.53
CA ALA A 62 -15.78 6.04 4.36
C ALA A 62 -15.94 5.47 2.93
N ILE A 63 -17.06 5.76 2.27
CA ILE A 63 -17.33 5.36 0.88
C ILE A 63 -16.60 6.22 -0.17
N GLY A 64 -15.81 7.21 0.26
CA GLY A 64 -15.14 8.17 -0.62
C GLY A 64 -16.08 9.23 -1.21
N SER A 65 -15.50 10.20 -1.91
CA SER A 65 -16.27 11.17 -2.69
C SER A 65 -16.81 10.55 -3.98
N PRO A 66 -17.87 11.10 -4.60
CA PRO A 66 -18.34 10.65 -5.89
C PRO A 66 -17.26 10.66 -6.97
N GLU A 67 -16.41 11.69 -6.98
CA GLU A 67 -15.32 11.86 -7.96
C GLU A 67 -14.25 10.78 -7.80
N LEU A 68 -13.89 10.44 -6.55
CA LEU A 68 -12.95 9.36 -6.28
C LEU A 68 -13.50 8.01 -6.75
N ARG A 69 -14.77 7.71 -6.45
CA ARG A 69 -15.39 6.46 -6.90
C ARG A 69 -15.45 6.35 -8.41
N ALA A 70 -15.83 7.43 -9.11
CA ALA A 70 -15.85 7.46 -10.56
C ALA A 70 -14.45 7.18 -11.14
N GLY A 71 -13.40 7.85 -10.62
CA GLY A 71 -12.03 7.62 -11.05
C GLY A 71 -11.52 6.20 -10.78
N LEU A 72 -11.94 5.57 -9.67
CA LEU A 72 -11.62 4.17 -9.37
C LEU A 72 -12.27 3.21 -10.37
N VAL A 73 -13.56 3.40 -10.68
CA VAL A 73 -14.28 2.60 -11.69
C VAL A 73 -13.60 2.75 -13.05
N ASP A 74 -13.34 3.99 -13.48
CA ASP A 74 -12.71 4.26 -14.78
C ASP A 74 -11.35 3.58 -14.90
N TRP A 75 -10.51 3.68 -13.86
CA TRP A 75 -9.19 3.06 -13.85
C TRP A 75 -9.27 1.53 -13.88
N VAL A 76 -10.12 0.93 -13.05
CA VAL A 76 -10.27 -0.54 -12.97
C VAL A 76 -10.84 -1.10 -14.26
N SER A 77 -11.83 -0.46 -14.88
CA SER A 77 -12.38 -0.87 -16.17
C SER A 77 -11.34 -0.77 -17.28
N SER A 78 -10.61 0.34 -17.37
CA SER A 78 -9.67 0.59 -18.47
C SER A 78 -8.32 -0.11 -18.33
N HIS A 79 -7.80 -0.27 -17.11
CA HIS A 79 -6.44 -0.80 -16.87
C HIS A 79 -6.45 -2.24 -16.35
N CYS A 80 -7.52 -2.67 -15.68
CA CYS A 80 -7.62 -4.04 -15.16
C CYS A 80 -8.57 -4.92 -15.99
N GLY A 81 -9.31 -4.35 -16.95
CA GLY A 81 -10.24 -5.08 -17.81
C GLY A 81 -11.45 -5.64 -17.06
N ALA A 82 -11.88 -4.96 -15.99
CA ALA A 82 -13.09 -5.34 -15.27
C ALA A 82 -14.33 -5.17 -16.16
N VAL A 83 -15.26 -6.12 -16.08
CA VAL A 83 -16.58 -6.03 -16.71
C VAL A 83 -17.50 -5.17 -15.86
N ASP A 84 -18.49 -4.52 -16.48
CA ASP A 84 -19.45 -3.66 -15.78
C ASP A 84 -20.21 -4.38 -14.65
N GLY A 85 -20.72 -3.61 -13.69
CA GLY A 85 -21.56 -4.11 -12.59
C GLY A 85 -20.81 -4.39 -11.27
N PHE A 86 -19.61 -3.82 -11.10
CA PHE A 86 -18.88 -3.86 -9.83
C PHE A 86 -19.00 -2.55 -9.05
N ASP A 87 -18.87 -2.64 -7.73
CA ASP A 87 -18.75 -1.50 -6.83
C ASP A 87 -17.28 -1.28 -6.44
N VAL A 88 -16.98 -0.05 -5.99
CA VAL A 88 -15.66 0.35 -5.50
C VAL A 88 -15.75 0.93 -4.09
N LEU A 89 -14.77 0.62 -3.26
CA LEU A 89 -14.58 1.20 -1.94
C LEU A 89 -13.11 1.59 -1.76
N PRO A 90 -12.80 2.87 -1.50
CA PRO A 90 -11.42 3.27 -1.22
C PRO A 90 -10.97 2.74 0.14
N THR A 91 -9.67 2.44 0.24
CA THR A 91 -9.01 2.01 1.48
C THR A 91 -7.73 2.81 1.69
N VAL A 92 -7.22 2.82 2.91
CA VAL A 92 -5.91 3.38 3.28
C VAL A 92 -4.81 2.37 2.95
N GLY A 93 -4.72 2.05 1.65
CA GLY A 93 -3.83 1.02 1.11
C GLY A 93 -4.37 -0.40 1.30
N SER A 94 -3.91 -1.32 0.46
CA SER A 94 -4.42 -2.69 0.39
C SER A 94 -4.23 -3.50 1.68
N LYS A 95 -3.21 -3.18 2.49
CA LYS A 95 -2.93 -3.87 3.75
C LYS A 95 -4.07 -3.73 4.77
N GLU A 96 -4.76 -2.58 4.78
CA GLU A 96 -5.93 -2.40 5.63
C GLU A 96 -6.99 -3.45 5.30
N PHE A 97 -7.37 -3.56 4.03
CA PHE A 97 -8.38 -4.52 3.60
C PHE A 97 -7.95 -5.96 3.86
N VAL A 98 -6.73 -6.33 3.47
CA VAL A 98 -6.23 -7.71 3.66
C VAL A 98 -6.20 -8.10 5.14
N ALA A 99 -5.80 -7.18 6.02
CA ALA A 99 -5.78 -7.43 7.46
C ALA A 99 -7.18 -7.57 8.06
N TRP A 100 -8.15 -6.80 7.56
CA TRP A 100 -9.54 -6.81 8.05
C TRP A 100 -10.43 -7.87 7.41
N LEU A 101 -10.04 -8.41 6.26
CA LEU A 101 -10.88 -9.31 5.46
C LEU A 101 -11.41 -10.52 6.25
N PRO A 102 -10.62 -11.22 7.09
CA PRO A 102 -11.16 -12.31 7.91
C PRO A 102 -12.30 -11.84 8.82
N THR A 103 -12.13 -10.70 9.49
CA THR A 103 -13.17 -10.12 10.36
C THR A 103 -14.41 -9.71 9.58
N LEU A 104 -14.25 -9.11 8.39
CA LEU A 104 -15.38 -8.73 7.52
C LEU A 104 -16.15 -9.96 7.03
N LEU A 105 -15.49 -11.10 6.88
CA LEU A 105 -16.09 -12.38 6.49
C LEU A 105 -16.57 -13.23 7.69
N GLY A 106 -16.36 -12.78 8.93
CA GLY A 106 -16.72 -13.53 10.14
C GLY A 106 -15.86 -14.77 10.41
N LEU A 107 -14.58 -14.75 9.99
CA LEU A 107 -13.60 -15.82 10.16
C LEU A 107 -12.65 -15.58 11.35
#